data_AF-A0A379Y2X6-F1
#
_entry.id   AF-A0A379Y2X6-F1
#
_cell.length_a   1.000
_cell.length_b   1.000
_cell.length_c   1.000
_cell.angle_alpha   90.00
_cell.angle_beta   90.00
_cell.angle_gamma   90.00
#
_symmetry.space_group_name_H-M   'P 1'
#
loop_
_entity.id
_entity.type
_entity.pdbx_description
1 polymer ?
#
loop_
_entity_poly.entity_id
_entity_poly.type
_entity_poly.pdbx_seq_one_letter_code
_entity_poly.pdbx_strand_id
1 'polypeptide(L)'
;MILPLQMSRTYLSTNVLRKTNGEIAKGVQSATLTVRKDAAFGIKFNGAQAALGESAEVNIDMGIGDNLLMPIYPAENGKVGTSEFMIQIDELK
;
A
#
# COMPACT_ATOMS: atom_id res chain seq x y z
N MET A 1 10.70 -11.01 -30.03
CA MET A 1 10.34 -11.78 -28.82
C MET A 1 9.57 -10.83 -27.91
N ILE A 2 8.28 -11.07 -27.70
CA ILE A 2 7.42 -10.21 -26.87
C ILE A 2 7.10 -11.01 -25.61
N LEU A 3 7.50 -10.51 -24.45
CA LEU A 3 7.15 -11.11 -23.15
C LEU A 3 5.68 -10.81 -22.85
N PRO A 4 4.87 -11.80 -22.44
CA PRO A 4 3.51 -11.55 -22.01
C PRO A 4 3.51 -10.70 -20.73
N LEU A 5 2.87 -9.54 -20.79
CA LEU A 5 2.68 -8.65 -19.64
C LEU A 5 1.51 -9.22 -18.81
N GLN A 6 1.81 -9.97 -17.74
CA GLN A 6 0.77 -10.48 -16.86
C GLN A 6 0.36 -9.36 -15.88
N MET A 7 -0.72 -8.65 -16.19
CA MET A 7 -1.23 -7.52 -15.40
C MET A 7 -2.26 -7.98 -14.37
N SER A 8 -1.81 -8.43 -13.19
CA SER A 8 -2.65 -8.34 -11.97
C SER A 8 -2.16 -7.15 -11.15
N ARG A 9 -2.42 -5.93 -11.64
CA ARG A 9 -2.08 -4.70 -10.91
C ARG A 9 -3.18 -4.39 -9.92
N THR A 10 -2.92 -4.67 -8.65
CA THR A 10 -3.76 -4.20 -7.54
C THR A 10 -3.35 -2.78 -7.20
N TYR A 11 -4.32 -1.93 -6.88
CA TYR A 11 -4.08 -0.54 -6.51
C TYR A 11 -4.73 -0.25 -5.16
N LEU A 12 -4.05 0.53 -4.34
CA LEU A 12 -4.68 1.28 -3.27
C LEU A 12 -5.30 2.54 -3.89
N SER A 13 -6.59 2.75 -3.68
CA SER A 13 -7.28 3.99 -4.02
C SER A 13 -7.85 4.59 -2.75
N THR A 14 -7.62 5.88 -2.54
CA THR A 14 -8.25 6.64 -1.46
C THR A 14 -9.06 7.79 -2.02
N ASN A 15 -10.17 8.11 -1.34
CA ASN A 15 -10.79 9.41 -1.47
C ASN A 15 -10.01 10.44 -0.63
N VAL A 16 -10.48 11.69 -0.61
CA VAL A 16 -10.02 12.72 0.32
C VAL A 16 -10.14 12.22 1.76
N LEU A 17 -9.01 12.12 2.45
CA LEU A 17 -8.95 11.75 3.86
C LEU A 17 -9.00 12.99 4.74
N ARG A 18 -9.73 12.89 5.84
CA ARG A 18 -9.92 13.98 6.79
C ARG A 18 -9.37 13.62 8.15
N LYS A 19 -8.67 14.56 8.76
CA LYS A 19 -8.25 14.49 10.16
C LYS A 19 -9.47 14.57 11.07
N THR A 20 -9.26 14.29 12.36
CA THR A 20 -10.31 14.36 13.39
C THR A 20 -10.91 15.75 13.55
N ASN A 21 -10.15 16.81 13.27
CA ASN A 21 -10.60 18.21 13.28
C ASN A 21 -11.36 18.63 11.99
N GLY A 22 -11.55 17.73 11.03
CA GLY A 22 -12.26 17.99 9.76
C GLY A 22 -11.39 18.55 8.63
N GLU A 23 -10.13 18.92 8.90
CA GLU A 23 -9.18 19.34 7.86
C GLU A 23 -8.82 18.18 6.93
N ILE A 24 -8.46 18.50 5.70
CA ILE A 24 -7.95 17.53 4.74
C ILE A 24 -6.51 17.17 5.12
N ALA A 25 -6.20 15.87 5.15
CA ALA A 25 -4.84 15.36 5.32
C ALA A 25 -4.01 15.63 4.06
N LYS A 26 -2.78 16.13 4.22
CA LYS A 26 -1.91 16.56 3.11
C LYS A 26 -0.48 16.13 3.34
N GLY A 27 0.31 16.10 2.27
CA GLY A 27 1.72 15.72 2.32
C GLY A 27 1.93 14.29 2.85
N VAL A 28 3.09 14.06 3.44
CA VAL A 28 3.52 12.71 3.82
C VAL A 28 2.87 12.24 5.11
N GLN A 29 2.20 11.10 5.03
CA GLN A 29 1.59 10.37 6.13
C GLN A 29 2.41 9.11 6.47
N SER A 30 2.64 8.86 7.75
CA SER A 30 3.30 7.64 8.20
C SER A 30 2.28 6.52 8.37
N ALA A 31 2.60 5.34 7.86
CA ALA A 31 1.75 4.17 7.91
C ALA A 31 2.57 2.91 8.20
N THR A 32 1.87 1.85 8.60
CA THR A 32 2.44 0.50 8.75
C THR A 32 1.78 -0.43 7.74
N LEU A 33 2.60 -1.07 6.90
CA LEU A 33 2.20 -2.19 6.06
C LEU A 33 2.42 -3.48 6.84
N THR A 34 1.38 -4.28 7.04
CA THR A 34 1.46 -5.59 7.69
C THR A 34 0.94 -6.67 6.75
N VAL A 35 1.69 -7.74 6.53
CA VAL A 35 1.23 -8.90 5.75
C VAL A 35 0.92 -10.05 6.71
N ARG A 36 -0.22 -10.70 6.51
CA ARG A 36 -0.59 -11.84 7.35
C ARG A 36 0.41 -12.99 7.21
N LYS A 37 0.62 -13.74 8.30
CA LYS A 37 1.53 -14.89 8.32
C LYS A 37 1.07 -16.03 7.40
N ASP A 38 -0.24 -16.17 7.21
CA ASP A 38 -0.89 -17.18 6.37
C ASP A 38 -1.24 -16.66 4.96
N ALA A 39 -0.78 -15.46 4.58
CA ALA A 39 -0.94 -14.96 3.22
C ALA A 39 -0.12 -15.79 2.21
N ALA A 40 -0.51 -15.77 0.93
CA ALA A 40 0.17 -16.56 -0.10
C ALA A 40 1.55 -15.99 -0.50
N PHE A 41 1.75 -14.68 -0.35
CA PHE A 41 2.99 -13.99 -0.70
C PHE A 41 3.09 -12.61 -0.01
N GLY A 42 4.32 -12.12 0.16
CA GLY A 42 4.59 -10.78 0.72
C GLY A 42 4.18 -9.64 -0.22
N ILE A 43 4.15 -8.42 0.30
CA ILE A 43 3.71 -7.23 -0.43
C ILE A 43 4.82 -6.19 -0.50
N LYS A 44 4.91 -5.51 -1.64
CA LYS A 44 5.70 -4.31 -1.84
C LYS A 44 4.78 -3.13 -2.16
N PHE A 45 4.95 -2.05 -1.41
CA PHE A 45 4.09 -0.87 -1.49
C PHE A 45 4.88 0.39 -1.15
N ASN A 46 4.83 1.38 -2.03
CA ASN A 46 5.52 2.67 -1.93
C ASN A 46 6.97 2.61 -1.39
N GLY A 47 7.77 1.69 -1.93
CA GLY A 47 9.17 1.49 -1.53
C GLY A 47 9.39 0.57 -0.33
N ALA A 48 8.37 0.38 0.51
CA ALA A 48 8.39 -0.60 1.61
C ALA A 48 8.07 -2.02 1.10
N GLN A 49 8.56 -3.03 1.82
CA GLN A 49 8.32 -4.44 1.55
C GLN A 49 8.13 -5.17 2.88
N ALA A 50 7.11 -6.04 2.95
CA ALA A 50 6.84 -6.88 4.10
C ALA A 50 6.64 -8.33 3.65
N ALA A 51 7.34 -9.27 4.29
CA ALA A 51 7.10 -10.70 4.10
C ALA A 51 5.93 -11.19 4.98
N LEU A 52 5.60 -12.47 4.88
CA LEU A 52 4.48 -13.08 5.60
C LEU A 52 4.71 -12.97 7.11
N GLY A 53 3.76 -12.35 7.82
CA GLY A 53 3.83 -12.17 9.26
C GLY A 53 4.72 -11.00 9.69
N GLU A 54 5.19 -10.19 8.75
CA GLU A 54 6.00 -9.01 9.01
C GLU A 54 5.22 -7.71 8.86
N SER A 55 5.75 -6.68 9.51
CA SER A 55 5.30 -5.31 9.39
C SER A 55 6.47 -4.42 8.95
N ALA A 56 6.21 -3.47 8.07
CA ALA A 56 7.17 -2.48 7.61
C ALA A 56 6.55 -1.08 7.65
N GLU A 57 7.33 -0.09 8.06
CA GLU A 57 6.93 1.31 7.94
C GLU A 57 6.88 1.72 6.48
N VAL A 58 5.87 2.50 6.13
CA VAL A 58 5.70 3.07 4.80
C VAL A 58 5.18 4.49 4.91
N ASN A 59 5.75 5.39 4.11
CA ASN A 59 5.25 6.75 3.99
C ASN A 59 4.29 6.83 2.81
N ILE A 60 3.22 7.60 2.91
CA ILE A 60 2.22 7.80 1.86
C ILE A 60 2.12 9.30 1.62
N ASP A 61 2.56 9.78 0.45
CA ASP A 61 2.42 11.20 0.09
C ASP A 61 1.03 11.47 -0.48
N MET A 62 0.23 12.23 0.26
CA MET A 62 -1.11 12.66 -0.14
C MET A 62 -1.11 13.98 -0.93
N GLY A 63 0.06 14.59 -1.16
CA GLY A 63 0.19 15.84 -1.91
C GLY A 63 -0.66 16.96 -1.32
N ILE A 64 -1.55 17.53 -2.13
CA ILE A 64 -2.45 18.61 -1.68
C ILE A 64 -3.76 18.11 -1.05
N GLY A 65 -3.92 16.79 -0.88
CA GLY A 65 -5.08 16.15 -0.24
C GLY A 65 -6.16 15.68 -1.21
N ASP A 66 -5.82 15.48 -2.47
CA ASP A 66 -6.72 14.91 -3.49
C ASP A 66 -6.74 13.37 -3.41
N ASN A 67 -7.52 12.74 -4.30
CA ASN A 67 -7.57 11.29 -4.41
C ASN A 67 -6.21 10.72 -4.79
N LEU A 68 -5.83 9.61 -4.15
CA LEU A 68 -4.56 8.95 -4.37
C LEU A 68 -4.78 7.57 -4.99
N LEU A 69 -3.98 7.23 -6.01
CA LEU A 69 -3.95 5.91 -6.63
C LEU A 69 -2.51 5.40 -6.66
N MET A 70 -2.23 4.36 -5.87
CA MET A 70 -0.89 3.79 -5.76
C MET A 70 -0.87 2.30 -6.06
N PRO A 71 0.12 1.83 -6.84
CA PRO A 71 0.22 0.42 -7.18
C PRO A 71 0.71 -0.40 -5.98
N ILE A 72 0.20 -1.62 -5.88
CA ILE A 72 0.63 -2.65 -4.94
C ILE A 72 1.19 -3.81 -5.74
N TYR A 73 2.36 -4.30 -5.35
CA TYR A 73 3.03 -5.41 -6.01
C TYR A 73 3.25 -6.57 -5.04
N PRO A 74 3.33 -7.80 -5.54
CA PRO A 74 3.96 -8.87 -4.80
C PRO A 74 5.41 -8.50 -4.45
N ALA A 75 5.87 -8.92 -3.28
CA ALA A 75 7.25 -8.76 -2.83
C ALA A 75 8.26 -9.52 -3.73
N GLU A 76 7.81 -10.61 -4.35
CA GLU A 76 8.59 -11.45 -5.25
C GLU A 76 8.01 -11.45 -6.66
N ASN A 77 8.87 -11.33 -7.67
CA ASN A 77 8.45 -11.34 -9.07
C ASN A 77 7.81 -12.68 -9.46
N GLY A 78 6.77 -12.62 -10.30
CA GLY A 78 6.09 -13.80 -10.83
C GLY A 78 5.04 -14.43 -9.90
N LYS A 79 4.85 -13.90 -8.68
CA LYS A 79 3.72 -14.29 -7.82
C LYS A 79 2.44 -13.65 -8.34
N VAL A 80 1.39 -14.46 -8.46
CA VAL A 80 0.05 -14.04 -8.88
C VAL A 80 -0.96 -14.75 -7.98
N GLY A 81 -2.00 -14.04 -7.57
CA GLY A 81 -3.05 -14.56 -6.69
C GLY A 81 -3.53 -13.51 -5.70
N THR A 82 -4.12 -13.98 -4.61
CA THR A 82 -4.61 -13.14 -3.51
C THR A 82 -3.62 -13.19 -2.35
N SER A 83 -3.33 -12.03 -1.77
CA SER A 83 -2.57 -11.92 -0.52
C SER A 83 -3.31 -10.98 0.42
N GLU A 84 -3.32 -11.33 1.71
CA GLU A 84 -4.00 -10.58 2.75
C GLU A 84 -3.00 -9.70 3.50
N PHE A 85 -3.27 -8.40 3.51
CA PHE A 85 -2.42 -7.40 4.15
C PHE A 85 -3.27 -6.24 4.67
N MET A 86 -2.67 -5.43 5.52
CA MET A 86 -3.25 -4.22 6.10
C MET A 86 -2.29 -3.06 5.89
N ILE A 87 -2.84 -1.88 5.60
CA ILE A 87 -2.11 -0.61 5.65
C ILE A 87 -2.82 0.23 6.69
N GLN A 88 -2.12 0.61 7.74
CA GLN A 88 -2.67 1.35 8.87
C GLN A 88 -1.98 2.71 9.00
N ILE A 89 -2.76 3.78 9.03
CA ILE A 89 -2.30 5.13 9.41
C ILE A 89 -2.88 5.41 10.79
N ASP A 90 -2.03 5.55 11.81
CA ASP A 90 -2.49 5.75 13.19
C ASP A 90 -3.05 7.15 13.42
N GLU A 91 -2.40 8.17 12.84
CA GLU A 91 -2.83 9.56 12.93
C GLU A 91 -2.54 10.30 11.62
N LEU A 92 -3.58 10.95 11.08
CA LEU A 92 -3.45 11.81 9.89
C LEU A 92 -2.94 13.19 10.30
N LYS A 93 -1.88 13.63 9.64
CA LYS A 93 -1.22 14.92 9.81
C LYS A 93 -1.68 15.96 8.80
#